data_AF-A0ABD3C4F7-F1
#
_entry.id   AF-A0ABD3C4F7-F1
#
_cell.length_a   1.000
_cell.length_b   1.000
_cell.length_c   1.000
_cell.angle_alpha   90.00
_cell.angle_beta   90.00
_cell.angle_gamma   90.00
#
_symmetry.space_group_name_H-M   'P 1'
#
loop_
_entity.id
_entity.type
_entity.pdbx_description
1 polymer ?
#
loop_
_entity_poly.entity_id
_entity_poly.type
_entity_poly.pdbx_seq_one_letter_code
_entity_poly.pdbx_strand_id
1 'polypeptide(L)'
;MAATAGVAGCQQPKRQRPTSSSSGVSTRETVSASLSGVIGPLEESRTQNVIDEFFQPVKLTLGQIVRQRLSEGRKVTCRLLGVILEESSVEELQKEATIRSSVLEVLLEITKFCDLYLMERVLDDDSEKKILAALENAGVFTSGGLIKDKVLFCSTEIGRSSFVRQLEPDWHIDSNPEVITQLARFIKYQLHVSTVKLERPASNVFTTTSLEQFFGCV
;
A
#
# COMPACT_ATOMS: atom_id res chain seq x y z
N MET A 1 -49.88 1.11 -19.35
CA MET A 1 -50.06 2.23 -18.41
C MET A 1 -48.70 2.89 -18.23
N ALA A 2 -48.57 4.12 -18.72
CA ALA A 2 -47.40 4.95 -18.55
C ALA A 2 -47.54 5.79 -17.28
N ALA A 3 -46.46 5.98 -16.53
CA ALA A 3 -46.28 7.13 -15.66
C ALA A 3 -44.78 7.43 -15.53
N THR A 4 -44.43 8.61 -16.02
CA THR A 4 -43.11 9.23 -16.11
C THR A 4 -42.85 10.17 -14.94
N ALA A 5 -41.55 10.40 -14.71
CA ALA A 5 -40.91 11.65 -14.30
C ALA A 5 -40.87 12.06 -12.80
N GLY A 6 -39.67 12.48 -12.40
CA GLY A 6 -39.38 13.18 -11.16
C GLY A 6 -37.88 13.48 -10.99
N VAL A 7 -37.27 14.17 -11.96
CA VAL A 7 -35.92 14.75 -11.84
C VAL A 7 -36.07 16.15 -11.22
N ALA A 8 -35.36 16.42 -10.13
CA ALA A 8 -35.15 17.77 -9.60
C ALA A 8 -33.65 17.95 -9.34
N GLY A 9 -33.07 19.00 -9.92
CA GLY A 9 -31.65 19.33 -9.83
C GLY A 9 -31.37 20.67 -9.16
N CYS A 10 -30.05 20.92 -8.96
CA CYS A 10 -29.36 22.20 -8.73
C CYS A 10 -29.65 22.91 -7.38
N GLN A 11 -28.70 23.50 -6.62
CA GLN A 11 -27.49 24.26 -6.97
C GLN A 11 -26.44 24.27 -5.84
N GLN A 12 -25.15 24.40 -6.20
CA GLN A 12 -24.05 24.80 -5.31
C GLN A 12 -23.96 26.33 -5.18
N PRO A 13 -23.52 26.88 -4.02
CA PRO A 13 -23.00 28.24 -3.95
C PRO A 13 -21.46 28.26 -4.05
N LYS A 14 -21.00 28.91 -5.12
CA LYS A 14 -19.63 29.33 -5.41
C LYS A 14 -19.31 30.55 -4.52
N ARG A 15 -18.27 30.50 -3.68
CA ARG A 15 -17.79 31.69 -2.93
C ARG A 15 -16.32 31.98 -3.24
N GLN A 16 -16.12 33.20 -3.72
CA GLN A 16 -14.90 33.78 -4.28
C GLN A 16 -13.86 34.11 -3.20
N ARG A 17 -12.59 34.09 -3.60
CA ARG A 17 -11.40 34.46 -2.83
C ARG A 17 -11.00 35.91 -3.18
N PRO A 18 -10.67 36.80 -2.22
CA PRO A 18 -10.00 38.05 -2.53
C PRO A 18 -8.48 37.85 -2.58
N THR A 19 -7.88 38.30 -3.68
CA THR A 19 -6.46 38.60 -3.84
C THR A 19 -6.12 39.93 -3.18
N SER A 20 -5.01 39.99 -2.45
CA SER A 20 -4.36 41.23 -2.05
C SER A 20 -2.89 41.19 -2.48
N SER A 21 -2.58 41.98 -3.49
CA SER A 21 -1.24 42.34 -3.95
C SER A 21 -0.70 43.53 -3.15
N SER A 22 0.56 43.47 -2.72
CA SER A 22 1.37 44.66 -2.47
C SER A 22 2.85 44.36 -2.73
N SER A 23 3.49 45.41 -3.23
CA SER A 23 4.73 45.53 -4.00
C SER A 23 5.95 45.98 -3.20
N GLY A 24 7.15 45.75 -3.77
CA GLY A 24 8.39 46.51 -3.51
C GLY A 24 9.33 45.84 -2.50
N VAL A 25 10.67 45.92 -2.56
CA VAL A 25 11.65 46.69 -3.35
C VAL A 25 13.01 45.94 -3.26
N SER A 26 13.85 46.11 -4.29
CA SER A 26 15.23 45.66 -4.47
C SER A 26 16.20 45.86 -3.30
N THR A 27 17.21 44.98 -3.19
CA THR A 27 18.64 45.41 -3.13
C THR A 27 19.58 44.30 -3.60
N ARG A 28 20.39 44.60 -4.63
CA ARG A 28 21.61 43.88 -5.03
C ARG A 28 22.72 44.29 -4.08
N GLU A 29 23.63 43.39 -3.72
CA GLU A 29 25.07 43.70 -3.68
C GLU A 29 25.92 42.48 -4.05
N THR A 30 26.93 42.75 -4.87
CA THR A 30 27.99 41.86 -5.36
C THR A 30 29.29 42.48 -4.88
N VAL A 31 30.15 41.72 -4.20
CA VAL A 31 31.56 42.09 -4.03
C VAL A 31 32.43 40.85 -4.14
N SER A 32 33.28 40.82 -5.16
CA SER A 32 34.46 39.96 -5.23
C SER A 32 35.64 40.65 -4.55
N ALA A 33 36.53 39.90 -3.90
CA ALA A 33 37.93 40.25 -3.84
C ALA A 33 38.80 39.02 -3.54
N SER A 34 39.88 38.94 -4.30
CA SER A 34 40.89 37.89 -4.41
C SER A 34 42.18 38.22 -3.62
N LEU A 35 43.17 37.31 -3.72
CA LEU A 35 44.62 37.37 -3.38
C LEU A 35 44.98 36.71 -2.03
N SER A 36 46.11 36.05 -1.78
CA SER A 36 47.21 35.38 -2.53
C SER A 36 48.21 34.84 -1.46
N GLY A 37 49.00 33.79 -1.74
CA GLY A 37 50.22 33.38 -0.97
C GLY A 37 50.10 32.06 -0.19
N VAL A 38 50.68 30.90 -0.55
CA VAL A 38 52.11 30.47 -0.68
C VAL A 38 52.69 29.84 0.62
N ILE A 39 53.00 28.53 0.54
CA ILE A 39 53.98 27.66 1.26
C ILE A 39 53.68 27.20 2.71
N GLY A 40 53.67 25.85 2.92
CA GLY A 40 53.43 25.12 4.20
C GLY A 40 54.70 24.90 5.05
N PRO A 41 54.91 23.74 5.74
CA PRO A 41 54.00 22.78 6.36
C PRO A 41 54.17 22.75 7.91
N LEU A 42 53.13 22.44 8.69
CA LEU A 42 53.34 21.93 10.05
C LEU A 42 52.09 21.20 10.56
N GLU A 43 52.34 20.02 11.10
CA GLU A 43 51.36 19.12 11.72
C GLU A 43 50.46 19.85 12.71
N GLU A 44 49.14 19.63 12.62
CA GLU A 44 48.34 19.45 13.82
C GLU A 44 46.98 18.81 13.55
N SER A 45 46.55 18.07 14.57
CA SER A 45 45.18 17.66 14.83
C SER A 45 44.61 16.51 14.00
N ARG A 46 44.96 15.33 14.52
CA ARG A 46 44.10 14.16 14.69
C ARG A 46 42.62 14.50 14.94
N THR A 47 41.85 14.85 13.93
CA THR A 47 40.38 14.88 14.02
C THR A 47 39.75 14.78 12.63
N GLN A 48 40.10 13.76 11.84
CA GLN A 48 39.41 13.50 10.58
C GLN A 48 38.99 12.03 10.41
N ASN A 49 38.55 11.38 11.49
CA ASN A 49 38.08 9.99 11.43
C ASN A 49 36.95 9.63 12.41
N VAL A 50 36.20 10.60 12.97
CA VAL A 50 35.16 10.28 13.98
C VAL A 50 33.71 10.43 13.48
N ILE A 51 33.50 10.96 12.27
CA ILE A 51 32.12 11.28 11.82
C ILE A 51 31.54 10.22 10.88
N ASP A 52 32.34 9.27 10.39
CA ASP A 52 31.88 8.29 9.38
C ASP A 52 31.56 6.89 9.94
N GLU A 53 31.66 6.69 11.26
CA GLU A 53 31.39 5.39 11.91
C GLU A 53 30.03 5.32 12.62
N PHE A 54 29.25 6.41 12.64
CA PHE A 54 28.02 6.50 13.45
C PHE A 54 26.69 6.43 12.69
N PHE A 55 26.72 6.29 11.35
CA PHE A 55 25.50 6.15 10.55
C PHE A 55 25.48 4.84 9.78
N GLN A 56 25.58 3.71 10.49
CA GLN A 56 25.00 2.50 9.93
C GLN A 56 23.47 2.70 9.93
N PRO A 57 22.79 2.67 8.76
CA PRO A 57 21.34 2.73 8.73
C PRO A 57 20.81 1.57 9.57
N VAL A 58 20.15 1.89 10.68
CA VAL A 58 19.56 0.89 11.57
C VAL A 58 18.59 0.07 10.73
N LYS A 59 18.91 -1.21 10.50
CA LYS A 59 18.03 -2.12 9.78
C LYS A 59 16.74 -2.26 10.59
N LEU A 60 15.65 -1.70 10.07
CA LEU A 60 14.35 -1.80 10.71
C LEU A 60 13.90 -3.27 10.75
N THR A 61 13.26 -3.67 11.85
CA THR A 61 12.60 -4.98 11.93
C THR A 61 11.38 -5.00 11.01
N LEU A 62 10.93 -6.19 10.59
CA LEU A 62 9.72 -6.32 9.76
C LEU A 62 8.52 -5.62 10.40
N GLY A 63 8.31 -5.76 11.71
CA GLY A 63 7.23 -5.07 12.42
C GLY A 63 7.35 -3.55 12.40
N GLN A 64 8.56 -3.00 12.45
CA GLN A 64 8.78 -1.55 12.29
C GLN A 64 8.47 -1.11 10.85
N ILE A 65 8.89 -1.88 9.86
CA ILE A 65 8.61 -1.59 8.44
C ILE A 65 7.10 -1.64 8.18
N VAL A 66 6.40 -2.66 8.68
CA VAL A 66 4.94 -2.81 8.52
C VAL A 66 4.21 -1.60 9.10
N ARG A 67 4.53 -1.20 10.34
CA ARG A 67 3.92 -0.02 10.97
C ARG A 67 4.21 1.26 10.20
N GLN A 68 5.44 1.44 9.74
CA GLN A 68 5.85 2.62 8.97
C GLN A 68 5.12 2.68 7.63
N ARG A 69 5.09 1.57 6.87
CA ARG A 69 4.50 1.50 5.54
C ARG A 69 2.99 1.64 5.55
N LEU A 70 2.32 1.02 6.53
CA LEU A 70 0.87 1.10 6.64
C LEU A 70 0.39 2.37 7.35
N SER A 71 1.30 3.21 7.88
CA SER A 71 0.98 4.54 8.42
C SER A 71 -0.18 4.56 9.43
N GLU A 72 -0.18 3.62 10.37
CA GLU A 72 -1.25 3.40 11.36
C GLU A 72 -2.62 3.01 10.77
N GLY A 73 -2.66 2.52 9.53
CA GLY A 73 -3.87 1.95 8.93
C GLY A 73 -4.43 0.84 9.82
N ARG A 74 -5.62 1.06 10.36
CA ARG A 74 -6.23 0.16 11.34
C ARG A 74 -6.85 -1.05 10.67
N LYS A 75 -7.42 -0.86 9.48
CA LYS A 75 -8.08 -1.93 8.72
C LYS A 75 -7.47 -2.09 7.34
N VAL A 76 -7.13 -3.33 7.00
CA VAL A 76 -6.50 -3.71 5.74
C VAL A 76 -7.36 -4.75 5.05
N THR A 77 -7.59 -4.59 3.76
CA THR A 77 -8.17 -5.63 2.91
C THR A 77 -7.14 -6.10 1.90
N CYS A 78 -7.08 -7.40 1.64
CA CYS A 78 -6.10 -7.98 0.74
C CYS A 78 -6.73 -9.06 -0.14
N ARG A 79 -6.49 -8.97 -1.45
CA ARG A 79 -6.78 -10.05 -2.39
C ARG A 79 -5.85 -11.25 -2.13
N LEU A 80 -6.35 -12.46 -2.36
CA LEU A 80 -5.54 -13.68 -2.25
C LEU A 80 -4.75 -13.98 -3.54
N LEU A 81 -5.42 -14.07 -4.69
CA LEU A 81 -4.82 -14.40 -5.99
C LEU A 81 -3.80 -13.36 -6.47
N GLY A 82 -2.62 -13.82 -6.84
CA GLY A 82 -1.50 -12.99 -7.30
C GLY A 82 -0.85 -12.13 -6.21
N VAL A 83 -1.28 -12.25 -4.94
CA VAL A 83 -0.67 -11.55 -3.80
C VAL A 83 -0.16 -12.54 -2.76
N ILE A 84 -1.05 -13.38 -2.22
CA ILE A 84 -0.76 -14.37 -1.17
C ILE A 84 -0.65 -15.77 -1.76
N LEU A 85 -1.51 -16.08 -2.73
CA LEU A 85 -1.54 -17.37 -3.42
C LEU A 85 -0.54 -17.43 -4.56
N GLU A 86 -0.03 -18.63 -4.84
CA GLU A 86 0.80 -18.91 -6.02
C GLU A 86 -0.02 -18.90 -7.30
N GLU A 87 -1.30 -19.28 -7.21
CA GLU A 87 -2.22 -19.34 -8.32
C GLU A 87 -2.49 -17.95 -8.93
N SER A 88 -2.70 -17.93 -10.24
CA SER A 88 -2.86 -16.73 -11.06
C SER A 88 -4.28 -16.54 -11.60
N SER A 89 -5.12 -17.57 -11.51
CA SER A 89 -6.49 -17.59 -12.03
C SER A 89 -7.46 -18.27 -11.05
N VAL A 90 -8.76 -17.99 -11.20
CA VAL A 90 -9.78 -18.59 -10.34
C VAL A 90 -10.06 -20.05 -10.70
N GLU A 91 -9.71 -20.46 -11.92
CA GLU A 91 -9.82 -21.81 -12.43
C GLU A 91 -8.75 -22.74 -11.82
N GLU A 92 -7.55 -22.20 -11.53
CA GLU A 92 -6.50 -22.95 -10.80
C GLU A 92 -6.93 -23.31 -9.38
N LEU A 93 -7.69 -22.43 -8.71
CA LEU A 93 -8.23 -22.65 -7.36
C LEU A 93 -9.16 -23.86 -7.26
N GLN A 94 -9.75 -24.29 -8.38
CA GLN A 94 -10.57 -25.50 -8.39
C GLN A 94 -9.73 -26.76 -8.17
N LYS A 95 -8.43 -26.72 -8.50
CA LYS A 95 -7.49 -27.84 -8.33
C LYS A 95 -6.85 -27.80 -6.95
N GLU A 96 -6.19 -26.69 -6.62
CA GLU A 96 -5.44 -26.50 -5.39
C GLU A 96 -5.32 -25.01 -5.03
N ALA A 97 -4.87 -24.74 -3.80
CA ALA A 97 -4.54 -23.40 -3.35
C ALA A 97 -3.25 -23.48 -2.54
N THR A 98 -2.27 -22.66 -2.89
CA THR A 98 -0.92 -22.73 -2.32
C THR A 98 -0.50 -21.37 -1.81
N ILE A 99 -0.12 -21.28 -0.54
CA ILE A 99 0.37 -20.04 0.07
C ILE A 99 1.83 -19.83 -0.34
N ARG A 100 2.14 -18.66 -0.89
CA ARG A 100 3.52 -18.23 -1.14
C ARG A 100 4.27 -18.11 0.19
N SER A 101 5.25 -18.97 0.39
CA SER A 101 6.02 -19.04 1.65
C SER A 101 6.68 -17.71 2.01
N SER A 102 7.17 -16.96 1.02
CA SER A 102 7.81 -15.65 1.20
C SER A 102 6.85 -14.58 1.75
N VAL A 103 5.54 -14.72 1.53
CA VAL A 103 4.51 -13.76 1.99
C VAL A 103 4.16 -13.97 3.46
N LEU A 104 4.37 -15.18 4.00
CA LEU A 104 3.81 -15.61 5.28
C LEU A 104 4.27 -14.74 6.46
N GLU A 105 5.56 -14.43 6.55
CA GLU A 105 6.09 -13.59 7.62
C GLU A 105 5.47 -12.18 7.59
N VAL A 106 5.34 -11.60 6.40
CA VAL A 106 4.72 -10.29 6.19
C VAL A 106 3.25 -10.33 6.59
N LEU A 107 2.52 -11.35 6.16
CA LEU A 107 1.10 -11.52 6.46
C LEU A 107 0.87 -11.61 7.97
N LEU A 108 1.64 -12.44 8.67
CA LEU A 108 1.58 -12.60 10.12
C LEU A 108 2.00 -11.34 10.89
N GLU A 109 2.87 -10.52 10.32
CA GLU A 109 3.24 -9.26 10.96
C GLU A 109 2.15 -8.18 10.76
N ILE A 110 1.49 -8.14 9.60
CA ILE A 110 0.34 -7.25 9.35
C ILE A 110 -0.78 -7.53 10.36
N THR A 111 -1.10 -8.79 10.63
CA THR A 111 -2.19 -9.17 11.55
C THR A 111 -1.94 -8.78 13.01
N LYS A 112 -0.69 -8.46 13.39
CA LYS A 112 -0.38 -7.95 14.74
C LYS A 112 -0.78 -6.49 14.94
N PHE A 113 -0.88 -5.71 13.86
CA PHE A 113 -1.09 -4.26 13.93
C PHE A 113 -2.38 -3.81 13.25
N CYS A 114 -2.90 -4.62 12.34
CA CYS A 114 -4.03 -4.28 11.50
C CYS A 114 -5.13 -5.33 11.63
N ASP A 115 -6.37 -4.85 11.61
CA ASP A 115 -7.56 -5.64 11.37
C ASP A 115 -7.60 -6.07 9.89
N LEU A 116 -7.06 -7.26 9.62
CA LEU A 116 -6.89 -7.78 8.27
C LEU A 116 -8.11 -8.60 7.82
N TYR A 117 -8.58 -8.32 6.60
CA TYR A 117 -9.55 -9.11 5.87
C TYR A 117 -8.92 -9.63 4.58
N LEU A 118 -9.03 -10.94 4.36
CA LEU A 118 -8.65 -11.58 3.10
C LEU A 118 -9.88 -11.75 2.24
N MET A 119 -9.75 -11.63 0.94
CA MET A 119 -10.89 -11.78 0.04
C MET A 119 -10.50 -12.37 -1.31
N GLU A 120 -11.37 -13.19 -1.87
CA GLU A 120 -11.18 -13.72 -3.21
C GLU A 120 -12.48 -13.95 -3.97
N ARG A 121 -12.37 -13.92 -5.29
CA ARG A 121 -13.43 -14.41 -6.17
C ARG A 121 -13.25 -15.93 -6.37
N VAL A 122 -14.30 -16.70 -6.16
CA VAL A 122 -14.30 -18.16 -6.39
C VAL A 122 -15.41 -18.57 -7.34
N LEU A 123 -15.25 -19.73 -7.98
CA LEU A 123 -16.25 -20.31 -8.87
C LEU A 123 -17.20 -21.28 -8.14
N ASP A 124 -16.75 -21.85 -7.02
CA ASP A 124 -17.47 -22.87 -6.25
C ASP A 124 -16.99 -22.93 -4.79
N ASP A 125 -17.83 -23.47 -3.92
CA ASP A 125 -17.58 -23.65 -2.48
C ASP A 125 -16.38 -24.58 -2.21
N ASP A 126 -16.06 -25.50 -3.12
CA ASP A 126 -14.92 -26.40 -2.95
C ASP A 126 -13.59 -25.65 -3.10
N SER A 127 -13.54 -24.59 -3.89
CA SER A 127 -12.39 -23.67 -3.99
C SER A 127 -12.22 -22.87 -2.70
N GLU A 128 -13.32 -22.43 -2.06
CA GLU A 128 -13.27 -21.76 -0.75
C GLU A 128 -12.63 -22.67 0.31
N LYS A 129 -13.07 -23.94 0.37
CA LYS A 129 -12.52 -24.93 1.31
C LYS A 129 -11.02 -25.16 1.10
N LYS A 130 -10.55 -25.22 -0.16
CA LYS A 130 -9.12 -25.38 -0.47
C LYS A 130 -8.30 -24.19 0.02
N ILE A 131 -8.77 -22.96 -0.21
CA ILE A 131 -8.11 -21.74 0.28
C ILE A 131 -8.05 -21.74 1.81
N LEU A 132 -9.17 -22.03 2.48
CA LEU A 132 -9.22 -22.06 3.94
C LEU A 132 -8.28 -23.13 4.51
N ALA A 133 -8.23 -24.31 3.90
CA ALA A 133 -7.31 -25.38 4.28
C ALA A 133 -5.84 -24.97 4.08
N ALA A 134 -5.52 -24.30 2.97
CA ALA A 134 -4.16 -23.80 2.71
C ALA A 134 -3.71 -22.77 3.75
N LEU A 135 -4.57 -21.81 4.10
CA LEU A 135 -4.31 -20.82 5.14
C LEU A 135 -4.15 -21.46 6.53
N GLU A 136 -4.98 -22.47 6.83
CA GLU A 136 -4.90 -23.22 8.08
C GLU A 136 -3.60 -24.03 8.19
N ASN A 137 -3.24 -24.77 7.12
CA ASN A 137 -2.01 -25.54 7.06
C ASN A 137 -0.75 -24.67 7.12
N ALA A 138 -0.80 -23.46 6.56
CA ALA A 138 0.25 -22.45 6.67
C ALA A 138 0.32 -21.79 8.07
N GLY A 139 -0.59 -22.13 8.98
CA GLY A 139 -0.61 -21.63 10.35
C GLY A 139 -1.12 -20.20 10.49
N VAL A 140 -1.75 -19.62 9.46
CA VAL A 140 -2.19 -18.21 9.45
C VAL A 140 -3.18 -17.92 10.59
N PHE A 141 -4.04 -18.88 10.92
CA PHE A 141 -5.04 -18.74 11.98
C PHE A 141 -4.52 -19.04 13.40
N THR A 142 -3.27 -19.46 13.57
CA THR A 142 -2.74 -19.91 14.88
C THR A 142 -2.36 -18.77 15.81
N SER A 143 -1.96 -17.62 15.24
CA SER A 143 -1.46 -16.47 15.98
C SER A 143 -2.56 -15.57 16.56
N GLY A 144 -3.84 -15.86 16.26
CA GLY A 144 -5.00 -15.09 16.70
C GLY A 144 -5.24 -13.77 15.98
N GLY A 145 -4.32 -13.32 15.13
CA GLY A 145 -4.44 -12.06 14.38
C GLY A 145 -5.41 -12.12 13.19
N LEU A 146 -5.66 -13.32 12.64
CA LEU A 146 -6.65 -13.56 11.60
C LEU A 146 -7.52 -14.76 12.00
N ILE A 147 -8.83 -14.67 11.72
CA ILE A 147 -9.80 -15.75 11.94
C ILE A 147 -10.49 -16.11 10.61
N LYS A 148 -11.05 -17.32 10.51
CA LYS A 148 -11.70 -17.81 9.28
C LYS A 148 -12.81 -16.87 8.80
N ASP A 149 -13.57 -16.25 9.70
CA ASP A 149 -14.67 -15.31 9.39
C ASP A 149 -14.21 -14.00 8.72
N LYS A 150 -12.89 -13.71 8.73
CA LYS A 150 -12.30 -12.57 8.03
C LYS A 150 -11.74 -12.93 6.66
N VAL A 151 -11.99 -14.15 6.19
CA VAL A 151 -11.72 -14.60 4.82
C VAL A 151 -13.04 -14.59 4.07
N LEU A 152 -13.20 -13.63 3.16
CA LEU A 152 -14.46 -13.34 2.48
C LEU A 152 -14.44 -13.81 1.03
N PHE A 153 -15.47 -14.56 0.63
CA PHE A 153 -15.59 -15.08 -0.73
C PHE A 153 -16.76 -14.45 -1.47
N CYS A 154 -16.61 -14.32 -2.80
CA CYS A 154 -17.67 -13.85 -3.67
C CYS A 154 -17.55 -14.46 -5.07
N SER A 155 -18.64 -14.47 -5.85
CA SER A 155 -18.61 -15.05 -7.19
C SER A 155 -18.23 -14.05 -8.29
N THR A 156 -18.12 -12.75 -7.97
CA THR A 156 -17.89 -11.66 -8.95
C THR A 156 -16.89 -10.62 -8.43
N GLU A 157 -16.14 -10.01 -9.35
CA GLU A 157 -15.22 -8.89 -9.04
C GLU A 157 -15.95 -7.68 -8.44
N ILE A 158 -17.19 -7.45 -8.87
CA ILE A 158 -18.07 -6.40 -8.32
C ILE A 158 -18.42 -6.70 -6.86
N GLY A 159 -18.67 -7.98 -6.53
CA GLY A 159 -18.88 -8.45 -5.17
C GLY A 159 -17.68 -8.14 -4.27
N ARG A 160 -16.45 -8.42 -4.75
CA ARG A 160 -15.20 -8.10 -4.02
C ARG A 160 -15.09 -6.60 -3.77
N SER A 161 -15.29 -5.78 -4.81
CA SER A 161 -15.27 -4.31 -4.68
C SER A 161 -16.34 -3.80 -3.72
N SER A 162 -17.50 -4.45 -3.65
CA SER A 162 -18.56 -4.13 -2.70
C SER A 162 -18.15 -4.40 -1.25
N PHE A 163 -17.50 -5.53 -0.97
CA PHE A 163 -16.94 -5.81 0.37
C PHE A 163 -15.94 -4.74 0.78
N VAL A 164 -14.99 -4.38 -0.09
CA VAL A 164 -13.98 -3.37 0.22
C VAL A 164 -14.65 -2.03 0.57
N ARG A 165 -15.65 -1.61 -0.22
CA ARG A 165 -16.38 -0.36 0.04
C ARG A 165 -17.16 -0.36 1.34
N GLN A 166 -17.75 -1.50 1.74
CA GLN A 166 -18.52 -1.60 2.98
C GLN A 166 -17.62 -1.72 4.21
N LEU A 167 -16.47 -2.37 4.07
CA LEU A 167 -15.48 -2.48 5.14
C LEU A 167 -14.79 -1.14 5.43
N GLU A 168 -14.73 -0.24 4.45
CA GLU A 168 -14.06 1.06 4.53
C GLU A 168 -12.64 0.94 5.12
N PRO A 169 -11.75 0.13 4.52
CA PRO A 169 -10.40 -0.04 5.03
C PRO A 169 -9.54 1.20 4.76
N ASP A 170 -8.50 1.37 5.59
CA ASP A 170 -7.48 2.38 5.34
C ASP A 170 -6.59 1.97 4.16
N TRP A 171 -6.34 0.66 4.01
CA TRP A 171 -5.54 0.06 2.95
C TRP A 171 -6.29 -1.03 2.18
N HIS A 172 -6.13 -1.02 0.86
CA HIS A 172 -6.54 -2.12 0.01
C HIS A 172 -5.35 -2.62 -0.83
N ILE A 173 -5.13 -3.93 -0.84
CA ILE A 173 -4.06 -4.60 -1.59
C ILE A 173 -4.72 -5.50 -2.63
N ASP A 174 -4.45 -5.28 -3.91
CA ASP A 174 -5.03 -6.09 -5.01
C ASP A 174 -4.05 -6.17 -6.19
N SER A 175 -4.16 -7.24 -6.97
CA SER A 175 -3.41 -7.48 -8.21
C SER A 175 -4.16 -7.00 -9.47
N ASN A 176 -5.48 -6.84 -9.39
CA ASN A 176 -6.34 -6.41 -10.50
C ASN A 176 -6.33 -4.87 -10.65
N PRO A 177 -5.80 -4.33 -11.76
CA PRO A 177 -5.74 -2.88 -11.98
C PRO A 177 -7.12 -2.21 -12.11
N GLU A 178 -8.14 -2.94 -12.56
CA GLU A 178 -9.50 -2.42 -12.68
C GLU A 178 -10.10 -2.12 -11.31
N VAL A 179 -9.93 -3.05 -10.36
CA VAL A 179 -10.41 -2.90 -8.97
C VAL A 179 -9.68 -1.75 -8.27
N ILE A 180 -8.35 -1.68 -8.40
CA ILE A 180 -7.53 -0.57 -7.88
C ILE A 180 -8.03 0.78 -8.42
N THR A 181 -8.28 0.87 -9.72
CA THR A 181 -8.74 2.12 -10.37
C THR A 181 -10.14 2.52 -9.90
N GLN A 182 -11.06 1.55 -9.78
CA GLN A 182 -12.42 1.80 -9.33
C GLN A 182 -12.50 2.24 -7.86
N LEU A 183 -11.64 1.67 -7.01
CA LEU A 183 -11.62 1.89 -5.57
C LEU A 183 -10.79 3.12 -5.13
N ALA A 184 -9.97 3.68 -6.02
CA ALA A 184 -9.06 4.80 -5.70
C ALA A 184 -9.72 6.03 -5.09
N ARG A 185 -11.01 6.28 -5.36
CA ARG A 185 -11.73 7.42 -4.77
C ARG A 185 -12.33 7.14 -3.37
N PHE A 186 -12.37 5.87 -2.96
CA PHE A 186 -13.01 5.43 -1.72
C PHE A 186 -11.99 5.04 -0.64
N ILE A 187 -10.80 4.62 -1.04
CA ILE A 187 -9.78 4.06 -0.14
C ILE A 187 -8.63 5.04 0.04
N LYS A 188 -8.18 5.21 1.28
CA LYS A 188 -7.12 6.18 1.62
C LYS A 188 -5.79 5.83 0.96
N TYR A 189 -5.41 4.55 0.99
CA TYR A 189 -4.19 4.04 0.36
C TYR A 189 -4.43 2.69 -0.32
N GLN A 190 -3.78 2.47 -1.45
CA GLN A 190 -3.86 1.21 -2.17
C GLN A 190 -2.49 0.70 -2.57
N LEU A 191 -2.30 -0.61 -2.52
CA LEU A 191 -1.13 -1.28 -3.05
C LEU A 191 -1.53 -2.16 -4.22
N HIS A 192 -1.09 -1.79 -5.42
CA HIS A 192 -1.21 -2.60 -6.62
C HIS A 192 -0.01 -3.53 -6.73
N VAL A 193 -0.25 -4.84 -6.68
CA VAL A 193 0.79 -5.87 -6.82
C VAL A 193 0.77 -6.39 -8.25
N SER A 194 1.78 -6.03 -9.04
CA SER A 194 1.89 -6.48 -10.43
C SER A 194 3.33 -6.36 -10.93
N THR A 195 3.71 -7.28 -11.81
CA THR A 195 4.94 -7.17 -12.60
C THR A 195 4.84 -6.10 -13.68
N VAL A 196 3.62 -5.72 -14.07
CA VAL A 196 3.34 -4.68 -15.05
C VAL A 196 3.00 -3.38 -14.34
N LYS A 197 3.69 -2.30 -14.70
CA LYS A 197 3.42 -0.98 -14.12
C LYS A 197 2.06 -0.47 -14.57
N LEU A 198 1.27 0.02 -13.62
CA LEU A 198 0.03 0.73 -13.91
C LEU A 198 0.35 2.08 -14.56
N GLU A 199 -0.32 2.40 -15.68
CA GLU A 199 -0.16 3.71 -16.32
C GLU A 199 -0.90 4.78 -15.52
N ARG A 200 -0.18 5.84 -15.11
CA ARG A 200 -0.72 7.00 -14.39
C ARG A 200 -1.60 6.63 -13.17
N PRO A 201 -1.03 5.92 -12.18
CA PRO A 201 -1.77 5.59 -10.96
C PRO A 201 -2.25 6.86 -10.24
N ALA A 202 -3.39 6.77 -9.55
CA ALA A 202 -3.83 7.82 -8.65
C ALA A 202 -2.80 8.04 -7.53
N SER A 203 -2.76 9.24 -6.93
CA SER A 203 -1.73 9.61 -5.95
C SER A 203 -1.72 8.75 -4.68
N ASN A 204 -2.80 8.03 -4.41
CA ASN A 204 -2.94 7.10 -3.30
C ASN A 204 -2.66 5.64 -3.67
N VAL A 205 -2.21 5.36 -4.90
CA VAL A 205 -1.89 4.01 -5.37
C VAL A 205 -0.38 3.85 -5.43
N PHE A 206 0.13 2.91 -4.63
CA PHE A 206 1.50 2.43 -4.66
C PHE A 206 1.58 1.18 -5.54
N THR A 207 2.69 0.98 -6.24
CA THR A 207 2.89 -0.20 -7.09
C THR A 207 4.16 -0.94 -6.67
N THR A 208 4.08 -2.26 -6.60
CA THR A 208 5.18 -3.18 -6.28
C THR A 208 5.04 -4.45 -7.11
N THR A 209 6.13 -5.22 -7.28
CA THR A 209 6.04 -6.51 -7.97
C THR A 209 5.57 -7.63 -7.05
N SER A 210 5.78 -7.48 -5.74
CA SER A 210 5.35 -8.44 -4.73
C SER A 210 5.10 -7.77 -3.38
N LEU A 211 4.35 -8.45 -2.49
CA LEU A 211 4.05 -7.92 -1.16
C LEU A 211 5.34 -7.80 -0.33
N GLU A 212 6.18 -8.83 -0.40
CA GLU A 212 7.46 -8.91 0.29
C GLU A 212 8.39 -7.77 -0.11
N GLN A 213 8.44 -7.43 -1.40
CA GLN A 213 9.25 -6.33 -1.90
C GLN A 213 8.79 -4.98 -1.31
N PHE A 214 7.48 -4.78 -1.14
CA PHE A 214 6.96 -3.56 -0.54
C PHE A 214 7.39 -3.39 0.93
N PHE A 215 7.51 -4.51 1.65
CA PHE A 215 7.99 -4.54 3.04
C PHE A 215 9.49 -4.86 3.19
N GLY A 216 10.25 -4.97 2.10
CA GLY A 216 11.70 -5.14 2.12
C GLY A 216 12.20 -6.54 2.51
N CYS A 217 11.41 -7.59 2.26
CA CYS A 217 11.71 -8.99 2.59
C CYS A 217 12.27 -9.82 1.41
N VAL A 218 13.07 -9.23 0.52
CA VAL A 218 13.64 -9.91 -0.67
C VAL A 218 15.06 -10.37 -0.43
#